data_AF-A0A7X7QG85-F1
#
_entry.id   AF-A0A7X7QG85-F1
#
_cell.length_a   1.000
_cell.length_b   1.000
_cell.length_c   1.000
_cell.angle_alpha   90.00
_cell.angle_beta   90.00
_cell.angle_gamma   90.00
#
_symmetry.space_group_name_H-M   'P 1'
#
loop_
_entity.id
_entity.type
_entity.pdbx_description
1 polymer ?
#
loop_
_entity_poly.entity_id
_entity_poly.type
_entity_poly.pdbx_seq_one_letter_code
_entity_poly.pdbx_strand_id
1 'polypeptide(L)'
;MQGRFSWTGLAAAAVGAGLIGLAWARIGAVLQSHLPPTLVLPAVLGALVGLTFVALTRFARLGHRPTILAAAASAALIAVAGSGCQLCKTFSVLNWTVNVPAAGVAFDPVVALLAAALAAAVALPAANAPFCDRCGRWFRTTRNGKIDEATLRRLAESAAVECPDGVRSPRFRLSACRCDGGLSRLELSWERLGGGLELAAVWLDADETRAAAAILDNANGDDYDAESDDA
;
A
#
# COMPACT_ATOMS: atom_id res chain seq x y z
N MET A 1 20.02 -10.02 1.83
CA MET A 1 20.63 -8.89 1.11
C MET A 1 19.95 -7.61 1.57
N GLN A 2 20.68 -6.70 2.23
CA GLN A 2 20.15 -5.44 2.75
C GLN A 2 20.10 -4.40 1.62
N GLY A 3 18.91 -3.90 1.29
CA GLY A 3 18.78 -2.74 0.41
C GLY A 3 19.49 -1.54 1.03
N ARG A 4 20.52 -1.01 0.37
CA ARG A 4 21.21 0.21 0.82
C ARG A 4 20.28 1.39 0.63
N PHE A 5 19.64 1.79 1.72
CA PHE A 5 18.96 3.07 1.86
C PHE A 5 19.91 4.21 1.47
N SER A 6 19.60 4.95 0.40
CA SER A 6 20.39 6.12 0.02
C SER A 6 19.76 7.38 0.62
N TRP A 7 20.50 8.04 1.50
CA TRP A 7 20.12 9.32 2.09
C TRP A 7 19.91 10.40 1.01
N THR A 8 20.61 10.28 -0.11
CA THR A 8 20.48 11.20 -1.26
C THR A 8 19.12 11.12 -1.93
N GLY A 9 18.55 9.92 -2.09
CA GLY A 9 17.21 9.74 -2.64
C GLY A 9 16.13 10.33 -1.75
N LEU A 10 16.27 10.17 -0.43
CA LEU A 10 15.33 10.74 0.54
C LEU A 10 15.41 12.27 0.58
N ALA A 11 16.62 12.83 0.56
CA ALA A 11 16.81 14.28 0.50
C ALA A 11 16.20 14.89 -0.77
N ALA A 12 16.42 14.27 -1.94
CA ALA A 12 15.83 14.72 -3.20
C ALA A 12 14.29 14.65 -3.17
N ALA A 13 13.72 13.58 -2.62
CA ALA A 13 12.28 13.44 -2.47
C ALA A 13 11.68 14.50 -1.52
N ALA A 14 12.35 14.79 -0.40
CA ALA A 14 11.93 15.81 0.56
C ALA A 14 11.95 17.22 -0.06
N VAL A 15 13.00 17.57 -0.80
CA VAL A 15 13.10 18.85 -1.52
C VAL A 15 12.01 18.96 -2.58
N GLY A 16 11.80 17.91 -3.38
CA GLY A 16 10.74 17.87 -4.39
C GLY A 16 9.34 18.06 -3.80
N ALA A 17 9.04 17.38 -2.69
CA ALA A 17 7.76 17.54 -1.99
C ALA A 17 7.58 18.97 -1.45
N GLY A 18 8.63 19.57 -0.89
CA GLY A 18 8.61 20.95 -0.42
C GLY A 18 8.30 21.96 -1.53
N LEU A 19 8.94 21.82 -2.70
CA LEU A 19 8.71 22.70 -3.85
C LEU A 19 7.29 22.57 -4.40
N ILE A 20 6.76 21.34 -4.48
CA ILE A 20 5.38 21.09 -4.91
C ILE A 20 4.39 21.70 -3.92
N GLY A 21 4.61 21.53 -2.61
CA GLY A 21 3.78 22.15 -1.57
C GLY A 21 3.79 23.68 -1.67
N LEU A 22 4.96 24.28 -1.92
CA LEU A 22 5.09 25.74 -2.07
C LEU A 22 4.36 26.26 -3.32
N ALA A 23 4.43 25.51 -4.43
CA ALA A 23 3.71 25.83 -5.65
C ALA A 23 2.19 25.82 -5.42
N TRP A 24 1.68 24.77 -4.75
CA TRP A 24 0.26 24.67 -4.41
C TRP A 24 -0.21 25.77 -3.46
N ALA A 25 0.59 26.10 -2.44
CA ALA A 25 0.27 27.19 -1.52
C ALA A 25 0.16 28.54 -2.26
N ARG A 26 1.07 28.80 -3.20
CA ARG A 26 1.04 30.02 -4.01
C ARG A 26 -0.16 30.06 -4.94
N ILE A 27 -0.50 28.94 -5.58
CA ILE A 27 -1.70 28.81 -6.41
C ILE A 27 -2.95 29.06 -5.56
N GLY A 28 -3.04 28.47 -4.37
CA GLY A 28 -4.15 28.70 -3.44
C GLY A 28 -4.31 30.17 -3.07
N ALA A 29 -3.22 30.87 -2.76
CA ALA A 29 -3.25 32.30 -2.45
C ALA A 29 -3.75 33.16 -3.62
N VAL A 30 -3.33 32.84 -4.85
CA VAL A 30 -3.80 33.54 -6.06
C VAL A 30 -5.26 33.22 -6.37
N LEU A 31 -5.72 31.98 -6.20
CA LEU A 31 -7.14 31.68 -6.39
C LEU A 31 -8.02 32.36 -5.34
N GLN A 32 -7.56 32.48 -4.09
CA GLN A 32 -8.29 33.19 -3.04
C GLN A 32 -8.49 34.68 -3.32
N SER A 33 -7.60 35.33 -4.09
CA SER A 33 -7.82 36.73 -4.49
C SER A 33 -8.88 36.89 -5.59
N HIS A 34 -9.27 35.80 -6.27
CA HIS A 34 -10.19 35.84 -7.40
C HIS A 34 -11.52 35.13 -7.16
N LEU A 35 -11.62 34.25 -6.17
CA LEU A 35 -12.80 33.46 -5.89
C LEU A 35 -13.32 33.73 -4.46
N PRO A 36 -14.65 33.92 -4.29
CA PRO A 36 -15.23 34.05 -2.96
C PRO A 36 -14.95 32.78 -2.13
N PRO A 37 -14.76 32.91 -0.81
CA PRO A 37 -14.39 31.82 0.09
C PRO A 37 -15.55 30.83 0.23
N THR A 38 -15.69 29.99 -0.77
CA THR A 38 -16.70 28.93 -0.88
C THR A 38 -16.00 27.60 -0.64
N LEU A 39 -16.68 26.69 0.07
CA LEU A 39 -16.21 25.35 0.42
C LEU A 39 -15.63 24.53 -0.74
N VAL A 40 -15.92 24.93 -1.98
CA VAL A 40 -15.44 24.32 -3.22
C VAL A 40 -13.92 24.43 -3.37
N LEU A 41 -13.31 25.57 -2.99
CA LEU A 41 -11.87 25.78 -3.17
C LEU A 41 -11.00 24.80 -2.36
N PRO A 42 -11.19 24.63 -1.03
CA PRO A 42 -10.42 23.66 -0.25
C PRO A 42 -10.69 22.22 -0.69
N ALA A 43 -11.91 21.89 -1.14
CA ALA A 43 -12.23 20.57 -1.67
C ALA A 43 -11.45 20.26 -2.96
N VAL A 44 -11.40 21.20 -3.90
CA VAL A 44 -10.64 21.05 -5.16
C VAL A 44 -9.13 20.99 -4.89
N LEU A 45 -8.61 21.84 -4.01
CA LEU A 45 -7.19 21.83 -3.65
C LEU A 45 -6.80 20.52 -2.96
N GLY A 46 -7.62 20.05 -2.01
CA GLY A 46 -7.43 18.76 -1.34
C GLY A 46 -7.47 17.58 -2.32
N ALA A 47 -8.42 17.59 -3.26
CA ALA A 47 -8.49 16.57 -4.31
C ALA A 47 -7.25 16.57 -5.20
N LEU A 48 -6.76 17.74 -5.62
CA LEU A 48 -5.58 17.86 -6.47
C LEU A 48 -4.31 17.42 -5.74
N VAL A 49 -4.13 17.83 -4.48
CA VAL A 49 -3.00 17.36 -3.65
C VAL A 49 -3.07 15.84 -3.45
N GLY A 50 -4.24 15.30 -3.13
CA GLY A 50 -4.45 13.86 -2.98
C GLY A 50 -4.13 13.09 -4.27
N LEU A 51 -4.60 13.57 -5.42
CA LEU A 51 -4.37 12.96 -6.73
C LEU A 51 -2.88 13.04 -7.12
N THR A 52 -2.22 14.16 -6.83
CA THR A 52 -0.78 14.33 -7.04
C THR A 52 0.03 13.40 -6.14
N PHE A 53 -0.39 13.20 -4.89
CA PHE A 53 0.27 12.27 -3.96
C PHE A 53 0.09 10.80 -4.39
N VAL A 54 -1.11 10.41 -4.83
CA VAL A 54 -1.36 9.08 -5.40
C VAL A 54 -0.55 8.87 -6.69
N ALA A 55 -0.50 9.89 -7.56
CA ALA A 55 0.31 9.85 -8.78
C ALA A 55 1.80 9.72 -8.44
N LEU A 56 2.32 10.52 -7.49
CA LEU A 56 3.72 10.47 -7.06
C LEU A 56 4.07 9.15 -6.38
N THR A 57 3.23 8.60 -5.50
CA THR A 57 3.49 7.29 -4.88
C THR A 57 3.49 6.17 -5.92
N ARG A 58 2.59 6.25 -6.91
CA ARG A 58 2.55 5.31 -8.03
C ARG A 58 3.73 5.47 -8.99
N PHE A 59 4.18 6.71 -9.25
CA PHE A 59 5.27 7.04 -10.16
C PHE A 59 6.64 6.81 -9.54
N ALA A 60 6.79 7.11 -8.25
CA ALA A 60 8.04 7.01 -7.53
C ALA A 60 8.51 5.55 -7.38
N ARG A 61 7.64 4.54 -7.51
CA ARG A 61 7.99 3.12 -7.30
C ARG A 61 8.84 2.88 -6.04
N LEU A 62 8.77 3.77 -5.06
CA LEU A 62 9.51 3.71 -3.82
C LEU A 62 8.75 2.75 -2.92
N GLY A 63 8.90 1.46 -3.24
CA GLY A 63 8.35 0.32 -2.53
C GLY A 63 8.97 0.09 -1.16
N HIS A 64 9.27 1.15 -0.41
CA HIS A 64 9.64 1.02 0.99
C HIS A 64 8.44 1.41 1.87
N ARG A 65 7.88 0.40 2.55
CA ARG A 65 6.86 0.51 3.61
C ARG A 65 7.06 1.70 4.57
N PRO A 66 8.28 2.03 5.07
CA PRO A 66 8.45 3.15 5.99
C PRO A 66 8.20 4.52 5.36
N THR A 67 8.44 4.71 4.06
CA THR A 67 8.23 6.01 3.40
C THR A 67 6.76 6.37 3.26
N ILE A 68 5.88 5.39 3.04
CA ILE A 68 4.43 5.62 3.00
C ILE A 68 3.91 6.01 4.39
N LEU A 69 4.35 5.32 5.44
CA LEU A 69 4.00 5.64 6.82
C LEU A 69 4.56 6.99 7.28
N ALA A 70 5.81 7.31 6.93
CA ALA A 70 6.41 8.60 7.24
C ALA A 70 5.68 9.74 6.54
N ALA A 71 5.26 9.56 5.27
CA ALA A 71 4.51 10.56 4.55
C ALA A 71 3.09 10.74 5.13
N ALA A 72 2.41 9.66 5.49
CA ALA A 72 1.11 9.71 6.17
C ALA A 72 1.21 10.38 7.55
N ALA A 73 2.22 10.03 8.35
CA ALA A 73 2.48 10.64 9.65
C ALA A 73 2.82 12.13 9.52
N SER A 74 3.60 12.50 8.51
CA SER A 74 3.93 13.91 8.23
C SER A 74 2.68 14.70 7.82
N ALA A 75 1.81 14.14 6.98
CA ALA A 75 0.54 14.77 6.62
C ALA A 75 -0.37 14.96 7.84
N ALA A 76 -0.46 13.95 8.72
CA ALA A 76 -1.22 14.04 9.97
C ALA A 76 -0.66 15.11 10.91
N LEU A 77 0.67 15.18 11.09
CA LEU A 77 1.32 16.19 11.92
C LEU A 77 1.09 17.61 11.38
N ILE A 78 1.17 17.81 10.06
CA ILE A 78 0.89 19.11 9.43
C ILE A 78 -0.57 19.51 9.65
N ALA A 79 -1.52 18.57 9.54
CA ALA A 79 -2.93 18.83 9.80
C ALA A 79 -3.22 19.21 11.28
N VAL A 80 -2.55 18.54 12.23
CA VAL A 80 -2.69 18.83 13.67
C VAL A 80 -2.01 20.14 14.06
N ALA A 81 -0.82 20.43 13.53
CA ALA A 81 -0.12 21.70 13.77
C ALA A 81 -0.93 22.89 13.21
N GLY A 82 -1.66 22.70 12.11
CA GLY A 82 -2.56 23.71 11.55
C GLY A 82 -3.81 23.99 12.39
N SER A 83 -4.27 23.03 13.20
CA SER A 83 -5.49 23.16 14.02
C SER A 83 -5.22 23.71 15.43
N GLY A 84 -3.98 23.62 15.93
CA GLY A 84 -3.59 24.06 17.27
C GLY A 84 -3.28 25.56 17.43
N CYS A 85 -3.22 26.36 16.37
CA CYS A 85 -2.83 27.77 16.47
C CYS A 85 -3.99 28.71 16.87
N GLN A 86 -4.70 28.37 17.96
CA GLN A 86 -5.57 29.32 18.66
C GLN A 86 -4.78 30.46 19.33
N LEU A 87 -3.45 30.32 19.48
CA LEU A 87 -2.55 31.34 20.02
C LEU A 87 -2.27 32.51 19.06
N CYS A 88 -2.65 32.42 17.77
CA CYS A 88 -2.58 33.57 16.86
C CYS A 88 -3.57 34.70 17.18
N LYS A 89 -4.55 34.49 18.10
CA LYS A 89 -5.39 35.59 18.57
C LYS A 89 -4.65 36.56 19.50
N THR A 90 -3.55 36.16 20.13
CA THR A 90 -2.84 37.02 21.10
C THR A 90 -1.70 37.83 20.48
N PHE A 91 -1.23 37.47 19.27
CA PHE A 91 -0.20 38.23 18.54
C PHE A 91 -0.74 39.36 17.64
N SER A 92 -2.03 39.71 17.76
CA SER A 92 -2.65 40.79 16.98
C SER A 92 -2.27 42.21 17.45
N VAL A 93 -1.45 42.36 18.50
CA VAL A 93 -1.14 43.68 19.08
C VAL A 93 0.16 44.30 18.58
N LEU A 94 1.05 43.54 17.92
CA LEU A 94 2.41 44.02 17.58
C LEU A 94 2.79 44.03 16.08
N ASN A 95 1.89 43.68 15.15
CA ASN A 95 2.22 43.69 13.71
C ASN A 95 1.29 44.61 12.91
N TRP A 96 1.60 45.91 12.92
CA TRP A 96 0.79 46.99 12.33
C TRP A 96 1.24 47.43 10.92
N THR A 97 1.98 46.63 10.15
CA THR A 97 2.48 47.09 8.82
C THR A 97 2.33 46.13 7.64
N VAL A 98 1.75 44.94 7.79
CA VAL A 98 1.34 44.12 6.63
C VAL A 98 -0.06 43.59 6.86
N ASN A 99 -1.02 44.22 6.20
CA ASN A 99 -2.45 43.90 6.28
C ASN A 99 -2.74 42.61 5.51
N VAL A 100 -2.30 41.47 6.03
CA VAL A 100 -2.73 40.14 5.55
C VAL A 100 -3.90 39.73 6.45
N PRO A 101 -5.14 39.67 5.94
CA PRO A 101 -6.25 39.22 6.74
C PRO A 101 -5.98 37.79 7.20
N ALA A 102 -5.82 37.61 8.51
CA ALA A 102 -5.69 36.32 9.16
C ALA A 102 -7.04 35.58 9.08
N ALA A 103 -7.38 35.11 7.89
CA ALA A 103 -8.44 34.12 7.69
C ALA A 103 -7.94 32.80 8.27
N GLY A 104 -8.15 32.63 9.58
CA GLY A 104 -7.89 31.38 10.28
C GLY A 104 -8.76 30.29 9.66
N VAL A 105 -8.19 29.52 8.74
CA VAL A 105 -8.76 28.26 8.27
C VAL A 105 -8.68 27.26 9.41
N ALA A 106 -9.72 27.23 10.24
CA ALA A 106 -9.96 26.12 11.13
C ALA A 106 -10.20 24.88 10.26
N PHE A 107 -9.19 24.03 10.15
CA PHE A 107 -9.36 22.73 9.51
C PHE A 107 -10.28 21.90 10.39
N ASP A 108 -11.42 21.50 9.83
CA ASP A 108 -12.36 20.62 10.49
C ASP A 108 -11.66 19.27 10.79
N PRO A 109 -11.58 18.84 12.06
CA PRO A 109 -10.95 17.58 12.44
C PRO A 109 -11.59 16.37 11.72
N VAL A 110 -12.85 16.47 11.31
CA VAL A 110 -13.53 15.43 10.52
C VAL A 110 -12.91 15.28 9.14
N VAL A 111 -12.53 16.38 8.48
CA VAL A 111 -11.88 16.36 7.16
C VAL A 111 -10.48 15.75 7.26
N ALA A 112 -9.73 16.06 8.32
CA ALA A 112 -8.42 15.46 8.57
C ALA A 112 -8.52 13.95 8.82
N LEU A 113 -9.49 13.51 9.62
CA LEU A 113 -9.73 12.09 9.90
C LEU A 113 -10.13 11.31 8.63
N LEU A 114 -11.03 11.87 7.81
CA LEU A 114 -11.45 11.27 6.54
C LEU A 114 -10.28 11.15 5.55
N ALA A 115 -9.43 12.19 5.45
CA ALA A 115 -8.25 12.14 4.60
C ALA A 115 -7.26 11.06 5.06
N ALA A 116 -7.03 10.93 6.39
CA ALA A 116 -6.19 9.89 6.95
C ALA A 116 -6.76 8.48 6.71
N ALA A 117 -8.08 8.31 6.90
CA ALA A 117 -8.76 7.04 6.65
C ALA A 117 -8.69 6.62 5.18
N LEU A 118 -8.87 7.56 4.24
CA LEU A 118 -8.77 7.31 2.81
C LEU A 118 -7.33 6.94 2.42
N ALA A 119 -6.34 7.66 2.96
CA ALA A 119 -4.92 7.34 2.75
C ALA A 119 -4.58 5.93 3.27
N ALA A 120 -5.06 5.56 4.46
CA ALA A 120 -4.88 4.23 5.02
C ALA A 120 -5.55 3.14 4.17
N ALA A 121 -6.77 3.37 3.68
CA ALA A 121 -7.51 2.44 2.85
C ALA A 121 -6.81 2.11 1.52
N VAL A 122 -6.06 3.06 0.95
CA VAL A 122 -5.27 2.85 -0.28
C VAL A 122 -3.87 2.28 0.03
N ALA A 123 -3.24 2.75 1.11
CA ALA A 123 -1.88 2.35 1.47
C ALA A 123 -1.81 0.91 2.00
N LEU A 124 -2.78 0.47 2.80
CA LEU A 124 -2.76 -0.84 3.45
C LEU A 124 -2.79 -2.01 2.45
N PRO A 125 -3.67 -2.04 1.42
CA PRO A 125 -3.63 -3.11 0.42
C PRO A 125 -2.33 -3.11 -0.39
N ALA A 126 -1.83 -1.92 -0.74
CA ALA A 126 -0.57 -1.78 -1.47
C ALA A 126 0.64 -2.24 -0.63
N ALA A 127 0.61 -2.05 0.69
CA ALA A 127 1.66 -2.50 1.60
C ALA A 127 1.71 -4.03 1.78
N ASN A 128 0.58 -4.69 1.54
CA ASN A 128 0.44 -6.14 1.64
C ASN A 128 0.83 -6.89 0.37
N ALA A 129 0.90 -6.21 -0.78
CA ALA A 129 1.42 -6.82 -2.00
C ALA A 129 2.95 -7.02 -1.87
N PRO A 130 3.49 -8.22 -2.19
CA PRO A 130 4.92 -8.43 -2.16
C PRO A 130 5.60 -7.59 -3.27
N PHE A 131 6.64 -6.83 -2.91
CA PHE A 131 7.46 -6.05 -3.83
C PHE A 131 8.87 -6.63 -3.89
N CYS A 132 9.45 -6.74 -5.09
CA CYS A 132 10.81 -7.20 -5.26
C CYS A 132 11.78 -6.02 -5.29
N ASP A 133 12.60 -5.88 -4.25
CA ASP A 133 13.62 -4.82 -4.15
C ASP A 133 14.70 -4.94 -5.24
N ARG A 134 14.91 -6.15 -5.80
CA ARG A 134 15.95 -6.39 -6.79
C ARG A 134 15.58 -5.87 -8.18
N CYS A 135 14.35 -6.10 -8.63
CA CYS A 135 13.89 -5.69 -9.96
C CYS A 135 12.97 -4.46 -9.95
N GLY A 136 12.58 -3.98 -8.77
CA GLY A 136 11.70 -2.82 -8.61
C GLY A 136 10.29 -3.07 -9.16
N ARG A 137 9.82 -4.32 -9.13
CA ARG A 137 8.49 -4.72 -9.63
C ARG A 137 7.72 -5.48 -8.56
N TRP A 138 6.40 -5.31 -8.61
CA TRP A 138 5.47 -6.09 -7.79
C TRP A 138 5.43 -7.53 -8.27
N PHE A 139 5.31 -8.45 -7.31
CA PHE A 139 5.06 -9.85 -7.63
C PHE A 139 3.71 -9.98 -8.33
N ARG A 140 3.66 -10.85 -9.34
CA ARG A 140 2.41 -11.16 -10.04
C ARG A 140 1.97 -12.54 -9.62
N THR A 141 0.70 -12.67 -9.22
CA THR A 141 0.09 -13.99 -9.04
C THR A 141 0.08 -14.70 -10.39
N THR A 142 0.77 -15.84 -10.46
CA THR A 142 0.86 -16.68 -11.66
C THR A 142 -0.17 -17.79 -11.63
N ARG A 143 -0.47 -18.33 -10.45
CA ARG A 143 -1.48 -19.37 -10.22
C ARG A 143 -2.21 -19.13 -8.91
N ASN A 144 -3.50 -19.44 -8.88
CA ASN A 144 -4.30 -19.51 -7.67
C ASN A 144 -5.42 -20.53 -7.87
N GLY A 145 -5.93 -21.09 -6.77
CA GLY A 145 -6.99 -22.09 -6.88
C GLY A 145 -7.35 -22.72 -5.56
N LYS A 146 -8.40 -23.54 -5.59
CA LYS A 146 -8.68 -24.54 -4.56
C LYS A 146 -7.84 -25.79 -4.86
N ILE A 147 -7.48 -26.52 -3.82
CA ILE A 147 -6.78 -27.80 -3.91
C ILE A 147 -7.45 -28.78 -2.95
N ASP A 148 -7.16 -30.07 -3.09
CA ASP A 148 -7.52 -31.07 -2.09
C ASP A 148 -6.52 -31.07 -0.91
N GLU A 149 -6.87 -31.78 0.16
CA GLU A 149 -6.04 -31.88 1.38
C GLU A 149 -4.69 -32.59 1.12
N ALA A 150 -4.66 -33.62 0.27
CA ALA A 150 -3.43 -34.34 -0.04
C ALA A 150 -2.45 -33.44 -0.83
N THR A 151 -2.94 -32.67 -1.78
CA THR A 151 -2.16 -31.66 -2.51
C THR A 151 -1.68 -30.55 -1.58
N LEU A 152 -2.50 -30.07 -0.65
CA LEU A 152 -2.07 -29.11 0.37
C LEU A 152 -0.93 -29.68 1.22
N ARG A 153 -1.04 -30.93 1.70
CA ARG A 153 -0.01 -31.57 2.54
C ARG A 153 1.32 -31.71 1.79
N ARG A 154 1.29 -32.11 0.51
CA ARG A 154 2.49 -32.16 -0.36
C ARG A 154 3.13 -30.79 -0.58
N LEU A 155 2.33 -29.75 -0.78
CA LEU A 155 2.83 -28.38 -0.92
C LEU A 155 3.43 -27.87 0.38
N ALA A 156 2.78 -28.13 1.52
CA ALA A 156 3.26 -27.74 2.83
C ALA A 156 4.59 -28.44 3.17
N GLU A 157 4.70 -29.73 2.89
CA GLU A 157 5.93 -30.51 3.09
C GLU A 157 7.09 -29.98 2.22
N SER A 158 6.86 -29.76 0.92
CA SER A 158 7.90 -29.21 0.04
C SER A 158 8.32 -27.78 0.41
N ALA A 159 7.45 -27.04 1.09
CA ALA A 159 7.69 -25.69 1.60
C ALA A 159 8.22 -25.64 3.05
N ALA A 160 8.41 -26.80 3.70
CA ALA A 160 8.71 -26.92 5.13
C ALA A 160 7.73 -26.14 6.04
N VAL A 161 6.45 -26.14 5.67
CA VAL A 161 5.34 -25.54 6.41
C VAL A 161 4.57 -26.65 7.14
N GLU A 162 4.30 -26.45 8.43
CA GLU A 162 3.42 -27.35 9.18
C GLU A 162 1.97 -27.22 8.67
N CYS A 163 1.38 -28.33 8.26
CA CYS A 163 -0.03 -28.41 7.88
C CYS A 163 -0.80 -29.18 8.97
N PRO A 164 -1.83 -28.58 9.60
CA PRO A 164 -2.67 -29.32 10.54
C PRO A 164 -3.52 -30.37 9.82
N ASP A 165 -3.95 -31.40 10.53
CA ASP A 165 -4.89 -32.39 10.02
C ASP A 165 -6.34 -31.88 10.01
N GLY A 166 -7.15 -32.36 9.06
CA GLY A 166 -8.58 -32.06 8.98
C GLY A 166 -8.90 -30.66 8.48
N VAL A 167 -8.11 -30.12 7.56
CA VAL A 167 -8.33 -28.79 6.97
C VAL A 167 -9.57 -28.74 6.07
N ARG A 168 -10.24 -27.58 6.05
CA ARG A 168 -11.36 -27.30 5.15
C ARG A 168 -10.98 -26.25 4.12
N SER A 169 -11.53 -26.40 2.92
CA SER A 169 -11.43 -25.42 1.83
C SER A 169 -10.00 -24.95 1.53
N PRO A 170 -8.99 -25.84 1.40
CA PRO A 170 -7.63 -25.38 1.21
C PRO A 170 -7.47 -24.70 -0.15
N ARG A 171 -6.71 -23.61 -0.13
CA ARG A 171 -6.41 -22.78 -1.30
C ARG A 171 -4.94 -22.46 -1.33
N PHE A 172 -4.44 -22.24 -2.53
CA PHE A 172 -3.09 -21.78 -2.74
C PHE A 172 -3.07 -20.51 -3.60
N ARG A 173 -1.98 -19.76 -3.46
CA ARG A 173 -1.63 -18.65 -4.34
C ARG A 173 -0.12 -18.67 -4.56
N LEU A 174 0.28 -18.86 -5.81
CA LEU A 174 1.68 -18.76 -6.22
C LEU A 174 1.88 -17.42 -6.92
N SER A 175 2.84 -16.64 -6.43
CA SER A 175 3.21 -15.35 -7.02
C SER A 175 4.69 -15.34 -7.37
N ALA A 176 5.03 -15.00 -8.61
CA ALA A 176 6.41 -15.02 -9.09
C ALA A 176 6.97 -13.60 -9.32
N CYS A 177 8.25 -13.44 -9.04
CA CYS A 177 9.02 -12.31 -9.53
C CYS A 177 9.29 -12.47 -11.04
N ARG A 178 9.32 -11.36 -11.78
CA ARG A 178 9.72 -11.36 -13.20
C ARG A 178 11.24 -11.24 -13.41
N CYS A 179 12.01 -11.45 -12.35
CA CYS A 179 13.45 -11.38 -12.36
C CYS A 179 14.05 -12.76 -12.63
N ASP A 180 15.21 -12.81 -13.28
CA ASP A 180 15.89 -14.06 -13.68
C ASP A 180 16.27 -14.97 -12.49
N GLY A 181 16.15 -14.47 -11.25
CA GLY A 181 16.43 -15.21 -10.02
C GLY A 181 15.29 -16.06 -9.48
N GLY A 182 14.13 -16.14 -10.15
CA GLY A 182 13.11 -17.17 -9.87
C GLY A 182 12.42 -17.15 -8.51
N LEU A 183 12.69 -16.16 -7.65
CA LEU A 183 12.02 -16.06 -6.35
C LEU A 183 10.50 -16.00 -6.54
N SER A 184 9.82 -16.93 -5.88
CA SER A 184 8.37 -16.97 -5.84
C SER A 184 7.88 -17.00 -4.40
N ARG A 185 6.64 -16.59 -4.18
CA ARG A 185 5.96 -16.67 -2.90
C ARG A 185 4.81 -17.64 -3.05
N LEU A 186 4.82 -18.68 -2.23
CA LEU A 186 3.69 -19.59 -2.08
C LEU A 186 2.93 -19.20 -0.83
N GLU A 187 1.65 -18.89 -1.00
CA GLU A 187 0.70 -18.68 0.09
C GLU A 187 -0.28 -19.85 0.10
N LEU A 188 -0.42 -20.48 1.25
CA LEU A 188 -1.34 -21.57 1.53
C LEU A 188 -2.33 -21.07 2.57
N SER A 189 -3.63 -21.25 2.31
CA SER A 189 -4.69 -20.84 3.23
C SER A 189 -5.72 -21.93 3.39
N TRP A 190 -6.19 -22.15 4.61
CA TRP A 190 -7.18 -23.19 4.94
C TRP A 190 -8.03 -22.76 6.13
N GLU A 191 -9.20 -23.38 6.28
CA GLU A 191 -10.05 -23.23 7.46
C GLU A 191 -9.82 -24.41 8.42
N ARG A 192 -9.61 -24.13 9.70
CA ARG A 192 -9.55 -25.17 10.75
C ARG A 192 -10.94 -25.74 11.06
N LEU A 193 -11.01 -26.99 11.55
CA LEU A 193 -12.28 -27.60 12.01
C LEU A 193 -13.02 -26.79 13.08
N GLY A 194 -12.28 -26.06 13.92
CA GLY A 194 -12.85 -25.19 14.95
C GLY A 194 -13.36 -23.83 14.45
N GLY A 195 -13.29 -23.57 13.14
CA GLY A 195 -13.47 -22.23 12.58
C GLY A 195 -12.21 -21.38 12.75
N GLY A 196 -11.88 -20.61 11.73
CA GLY A 196 -10.66 -19.79 11.68
C GLY A 196 -9.89 -20.04 10.40
N LEU A 197 -9.62 -18.96 9.68
CA LEU A 197 -8.79 -18.96 8.48
C LEU A 197 -7.33 -18.86 8.90
N GLU A 198 -6.53 -19.84 8.52
CA GLU A 198 -5.08 -19.79 8.66
C GLU A 198 -4.43 -19.46 7.32
N LEU A 199 -3.30 -18.78 7.38
CA LEU A 199 -2.50 -18.40 6.24
C LEU A 199 -1.03 -18.66 6.56
N ALA A 200 -0.41 -19.55 5.79
CA ALA A 200 1.02 -19.72 5.76
C ALA A 200 1.58 -19.12 4.46
N ALA A 201 2.69 -18.39 4.55
CA ALA A 201 3.33 -17.80 3.39
C ALA A 201 4.83 -18.06 3.46
N VAL A 202 5.37 -18.71 2.44
CA VAL A 202 6.80 -19.01 2.33
C VAL A 202 7.38 -18.41 1.05
N TRP A 203 8.66 -18.05 1.11
CA TRP A 203 9.44 -17.68 -0.05
C TRP A 203 10.13 -18.92 -0.59
N LEU A 204 9.92 -19.20 -1.87
CA LEU A 204 10.49 -20.32 -2.59
C LEU A 204 11.63 -19.83 -3.48
N ASP A 205 12.73 -20.58 -3.51
CA ASP A 205 13.76 -20.44 -4.54
C ASP A 205 13.30 -21.01 -5.89
N ALA A 206 14.19 -21.03 -6.89
CA ALA A 206 13.85 -21.48 -8.23
C ALA A 206 13.57 -23.00 -8.32
N ASP A 207 14.18 -23.80 -7.46
CA ASP A 207 14.05 -25.27 -7.47
C ASP A 207 12.77 -25.66 -6.73
N GLU A 208 12.54 -25.06 -5.58
CA GLU A 208 11.31 -25.18 -4.79
C GLU A 208 10.09 -24.67 -5.58
N THR A 209 10.24 -23.57 -6.33
CA THR A 209 9.17 -23.06 -7.22
C THR A 209 8.81 -24.09 -8.30
N ARG A 210 9.80 -24.75 -8.89
CA ARG A 210 9.57 -25.80 -9.90
C ARG A 210 8.90 -27.02 -9.29
N ALA A 211 9.33 -27.44 -8.10
CA ALA A 211 8.70 -28.54 -7.36
C ALA A 211 7.24 -28.25 -7.03
N ALA A 212 6.94 -27.05 -6.50
CA ALA A 212 5.58 -26.62 -6.21
C ALA A 212 4.71 -26.55 -7.48
N ALA A 213 5.25 -26.02 -8.59
CA ALA A 213 4.56 -26.00 -9.87
C ALA A 213 4.21 -27.40 -10.38
N ALA A 214 5.13 -28.36 -10.26
CA ALA A 214 4.90 -29.74 -10.66
C ALA A 214 3.81 -30.43 -9.81
N ILE A 215 3.80 -30.21 -8.49
CA ILE A 215 2.73 -30.72 -7.61
C ILE A 215 1.37 -30.17 -8.04
N LEU A 216 1.30 -28.87 -8.37
CA LEU A 216 0.08 -28.21 -8.82
C LEU A 216 -0.37 -28.65 -10.22
N ASP A 217 0.58 -28.94 -11.12
CA ASP A 217 0.26 -29.43 -12.47
C ASP A 217 -0.33 -30.84 -12.41
N ASN A 218 0.18 -31.70 -11.54
CA ASN A 218 -0.38 -33.04 -11.31
C ASN A 218 -1.80 -32.97 -10.73
N ALA A 219 -2.05 -32.07 -9.77
CA ALA A 219 -3.37 -31.94 -9.14
C ALA A 219 -4.46 -31.45 -10.10
N ASN A 220 -4.11 -30.60 -11.08
CA ASN A 220 -5.07 -30.13 -12.07
C ASN A 220 -5.33 -31.14 -13.20
N GLY A 221 -4.40 -32.08 -13.44
CA GLY A 221 -4.57 -33.11 -14.46
C GLY A 221 -5.71 -34.07 -14.14
N ASP A 222 -5.84 -34.44 -12.86
CA ASP A 222 -6.84 -35.41 -12.39
C ASP A 222 -8.29 -34.90 -12.51
N ASP A 223 -8.52 -33.58 -12.51
CA ASP A 223 -9.86 -32.99 -12.62
C ASP A 223 -10.42 -33.01 -14.06
N TYR A 224 -9.56 -33.02 -15.08
CA TYR A 224 -10.02 -33.00 -16.47
C TYR A 224 -10.53 -34.37 -16.96
N ASP A 225 -10.07 -35.46 -16.36
CA ASP A 225 -10.46 -36.81 -16.77
C ASP A 225 -11.78 -37.27 -16.13
N ALA A 226 -12.20 -36.64 -15.02
CA ALA A 226 -13.43 -37.01 -14.32
C ALA A 226 -14.73 -36.46 -14.95
N GLU A 227 -14.64 -35.41 -15.79
CA GLU A 227 -15.82 -34.77 -16.40
C GLU A 227 -16.12 -35.27 -17.82
N SER A 228 -15.31 -36.17 -18.39
CA SER A 228 -15.48 -36.67 -19.76
C SER A 228 -16.27 -37.98 -19.92
N ASP A 229 -16.59 -38.69 -18.84
CA ASP A 229 -17.25 -40.02 -18.90
C ASP A 229 -18.79 -39.99 -18.83
N ASP A 230 -19.40 -38.80 -18.73
CA ASP A 230 -20.87 -38.63 -18.64
C ASP A 230 -21.52 -38.06 -19.93
N ALA A 231 -20.85 -38.14 -21.09
CA ALA A 231 -21.38 -37.71 -22.39
C ALA A 231 -21.56 -38.87 -23.38
#